data_AF-A0A2V5YAZ7-F1
#
_entry.id   AF-A0A2V5YAZ7-F1
#
_cell.length_a   1.000
_cell.length_b   1.000
_cell.length_c   1.000
_cell.angle_alpha   90.00
_cell.angle_beta   90.00
_cell.angle_gamma   90.00
#
_symmetry.space_group_name_H-M   'P 1'
#
loop_
_entity.id
_entity.type
_entity.pdbx_description
1 polymer ?
#
loop_
_entity_poly.entity_id
_entity_poly.type
_entity_poly.pdbx_seq_one_letter_code
_entity_poly.pdbx_strand_id
1 'polypeptide(L)'
;MIFSKLKQKPRVVEEHDSMSGVMSSVEAGVGIAIGAEAFGYSFGNRVKLLRLTPEPKPMSVGIAGPKGRLSPAAEKFWQCAKEAASKK
;
A
#
# COMPACT_ATOMS: atom_id res chain seq x y z
N MET A 1 5.35 -7.92 -12.33
CA MET A 1 5.01 -8.65 -11.09
C MET A 1 6.31 -8.88 -10.32
N ILE A 2 6.39 -8.53 -9.04
CA ILE A 2 7.66 -8.39 -8.30
C ILE A 2 8.56 -9.65 -8.38
N PHE A 3 7.96 -10.84 -8.32
CA PHE A 3 8.70 -12.11 -8.36
C PHE A 3 8.85 -12.75 -9.75
N SER A 4 8.42 -12.09 -10.83
CA SER A 4 8.36 -12.74 -12.16
C SER A 4 9.73 -13.19 -12.69
N LYS A 5 10.82 -12.52 -12.28
CA LYS A 5 12.19 -12.89 -12.69
C LYS A 5 12.72 -14.13 -11.97
N LEU A 6 12.18 -14.47 -10.80
CA LEU A 6 12.71 -15.53 -9.95
C LEU A 6 12.24 -16.93 -10.38
N LYS A 7 11.34 -17.02 -11.39
CA LYS A 7 10.71 -18.27 -11.87
C LYS A 7 10.16 -19.18 -10.75
N GLN A 8 9.97 -18.61 -9.57
CA GLN A 8 9.51 -19.28 -8.35
C GLN A 8 8.42 -18.42 -7.72
N LYS A 9 7.39 -19.07 -7.19
CA LYS A 9 6.36 -18.39 -6.41
C LYS A 9 6.89 -18.17 -4.99
N PRO A 10 6.70 -16.98 -4.40
CA PRO A 10 7.01 -16.78 -3.00
C PRO A 10 6.16 -17.72 -2.14
N ARG A 11 6.75 -18.24 -1.06
CA ARG A 11 6.01 -19.01 -0.05
C ARG A 11 5.23 -18.03 0.82
N VAL A 12 3.90 -18.15 0.81
CA VAL A 12 3.04 -17.42 1.76
C VAL A 12 3.12 -18.16 3.10
N VAL A 13 3.53 -17.45 4.15
CA VAL A 13 3.72 -18.03 5.50
C VAL A 13 2.48 -17.77 6.37
N GLU A 14 1.85 -16.61 6.22
CA GLU A 14 0.66 -16.19 6.95
C GLU A 14 -0.21 -15.27 6.09
N GLU A 15 -1.50 -15.20 6.42
CA GLU A 15 -2.47 -14.23 5.90
C GLU A 15 -3.12 -13.52 7.10
N HIS A 16 -3.37 -12.21 6.95
CA HIS A 16 -3.92 -11.37 8.01
C HIS A 16 -5.00 -10.46 7.43
N ASP A 17 -6.05 -10.21 8.19
CA ASP A 17 -7.19 -9.38 7.77
C ASP A 17 -6.87 -7.88 7.72
N SER A 18 -5.69 -7.46 8.22
CA SER A 18 -5.28 -6.07 8.21
C SER A 18 -3.77 -5.89 8.09
N MET A 19 -3.36 -4.71 7.62
CA MET A 19 -1.97 -4.27 7.63
C MET A 19 -1.34 -4.35 9.03
N SER A 20 -2.09 -4.03 10.08
CA SER A 20 -1.57 -4.06 11.45
C SER A 20 -1.20 -5.48 11.92
N GLY A 21 -1.97 -6.49 11.50
CA GLY A 21 -1.65 -7.90 11.75
C GLY A 21 -0.38 -8.32 11.03
N VAL A 22 -0.29 -8.02 9.72
CA VAL A 22 0.93 -8.26 8.93
C VAL A 22 2.16 -7.63 9.59
N MET A 23 2.04 -6.37 10.01
CA MET A 23 3.15 -5.64 10.61
C MET A 23 3.59 -6.25 11.94
N SER A 24 2.63 -6.66 12.77
CA SER A 24 2.90 -7.33 14.05
C SER A 24 3.68 -8.63 13.84
N SER A 25 3.32 -9.44 12.83
CA SER A 25 4.06 -10.67 12.50
C SER A 25 5.48 -10.40 11.97
N VAL A 26 5.66 -9.36 11.15
CA VAL A 26 7.00 -8.94 10.70
C VAL A 26 7.85 -8.48 11.87
N GLU A 27 7.29 -7.68 12.79
CA GLU A 27 7.97 -7.24 14.02
C GLU A 27 8.32 -8.39 14.97
N ALA A 28 7.52 -9.46 14.96
CA ALA A 28 7.78 -10.68 15.72
C ALA A 28 8.84 -11.60 15.05
N GLY A 29 9.33 -11.25 13.86
CA GLY A 29 10.37 -12.00 13.16
C GLY A 29 9.88 -13.22 12.37
N VAL A 30 8.57 -13.31 12.09
CA VAL A 30 7.99 -14.42 11.31
C VAL A 30 8.49 -14.42 9.86
N GLY A 31 8.79 -13.24 9.31
CA GLY A 31 9.29 -13.10 7.95
C GLY A 31 9.35 -11.66 7.46
N ILE A 32 9.14 -11.48 6.16
CA ILE A 32 9.11 -10.17 5.49
C ILE A 32 7.75 -9.94 4.82
N ALA A 33 7.40 -8.67 4.64
CA ALA A 33 6.22 -8.26 3.88
C ALA A 33 6.59 -7.29 2.74
N ILE A 34 5.78 -7.29 1.68
CA ILE A 34 5.82 -6.26 0.64
C ILE A 34 4.71 -5.27 0.95
N GLY A 35 5.08 -4.01 1.21
CA GLY A 35 4.15 -2.94 1.50
C GLY A 35 4.37 -1.72 0.60
N ALA A 36 3.39 -0.82 0.57
CA ALA A 36 3.57 0.49 -0.02
C ALA A 36 4.33 1.40 0.96
N GLU A 37 5.27 2.20 0.44
CA GLU A 37 6.02 3.18 1.23
C GLU A 37 5.10 4.17 1.98
N ALA A 38 3.89 4.42 1.45
CA ALA A 38 2.88 5.24 2.10
C ALA A 38 2.51 4.76 3.52
N PHE A 39 2.79 3.51 3.88
CA PHE A 39 2.58 2.97 5.24
C PHE A 39 3.81 3.09 6.15
N GLY A 40 4.89 3.71 5.68
CA GLY A 40 6.13 3.93 6.42
C GLY A 40 5.93 4.54 7.81
N TYR A 41 4.94 5.43 7.94
CA TYR A 41 4.60 6.09 9.20
C TYR A 41 4.10 5.14 10.29
N SER A 42 3.57 3.97 9.91
CA SER A 42 3.01 2.98 10.84
C SER A 42 4.06 1.98 11.33
N PHE A 43 5.28 2.02 10.80
CA PHE A 43 6.29 1.02 11.12
C PHE A 43 7.01 1.37 12.42
N GLY A 44 7.06 0.43 13.37
CA GLY A 44 7.83 0.59 14.59
C GLY A 44 9.35 0.50 14.34
N ASN A 45 10.13 0.84 15.35
CA ASN A 45 11.61 0.85 15.28
C ASN A 45 12.25 -0.54 15.11
N ARG A 46 11.45 -1.61 15.05
CA ARG A 46 11.90 -3.01 14.95
C ARG A 46 11.97 -3.51 13.51
N VAL A 47 11.47 -2.75 12.54
CA VAL A 47 11.45 -3.14 11.13
C VAL A 47 12.25 -2.15 10.29
N LYS A 48 12.99 -2.69 9.33
CA LYS A 48 13.70 -1.92 8.33
C LYS A 48 12.91 -1.89 7.02
N LEU A 49 12.60 -0.71 6.53
CA LEU A 49 12.03 -0.53 5.19
C LEU A 49 13.14 -0.62 4.13
N LEU A 50 12.98 -1.53 3.16
CA LEU A 50 13.87 -1.68 2.02
C LEU A 50 13.10 -1.35 0.73
N ARG A 51 13.64 -0.42 -0.06
CA ARG A 51 13.07 -0.09 -1.37
C ARG A 51 13.47 -1.15 -2.40
N LEU A 52 12.51 -1.57 -3.22
CA LEU A 52 12.74 -2.54 -4.29
C LEU A 52 13.38 -1.84 -5.50
N THR A 53 14.42 -2.46 -6.07
CA THR A 53 15.11 -1.98 -7.27
C THR A 53 15.07 -3.05 -8.37
N PRO A 54 14.60 -2.73 -9.59
CA PRO A 54 13.98 -1.47 -9.99
C PRO A 54 12.64 -1.25 -9.27
N GLU A 55 12.18 0.00 -9.23
CA GLU A 55 10.89 0.34 -8.64
C GLU A 55 9.76 -0.44 -9.36
N PRO A 56 8.86 -1.11 -8.61
CA PRO A 56 7.74 -1.81 -9.21
C PRO A 56 6.75 -0.81 -9.84
N LYS A 57 5.90 -1.30 -10.75
CA LYS A 57 4.82 -0.50 -11.31
C LYS A 57 3.97 0.11 -10.16
N PRO A 58 3.74 1.44 -10.15
CA PRO A 58 2.95 2.08 -9.10
C PRO A 58 1.56 1.49 -8.96
N MET A 59 1.08 1.41 -7.73
CA MET A 59 -0.32 1.09 -7.42
C MET A 59 -1.16 2.35 -7.58
N SER A 60 -2.23 2.27 -8.37
CA SER A 60 -3.19 3.36 -8.50
C SER A 60 -4.16 3.36 -7.31
N VAL A 61 -4.22 4.46 -6.59
CA VAL A 61 -5.26 4.72 -5.59
C VAL A 61 -6.24 5.73 -6.19
N GLY A 62 -7.53 5.45 -6.08
CA GLY A 62 -8.58 6.29 -6.67
C GLY A 62 -9.85 6.29 -5.83
N ILE A 63 -10.81 7.10 -6.27
CA ILE A 63 -12.13 7.22 -5.64
C ILE A 63 -13.15 6.50 -6.53
N ALA A 64 -13.95 5.63 -5.92
CA ALA A 64 -15.07 4.97 -6.58
C ALA A 64 -16.39 5.62 -6.12
N GLY A 65 -17.31 5.80 -7.06
CA GLY A 65 -18.62 6.38 -6.77
C GLY A 65 -19.69 5.90 -7.76
N PRO A 66 -20.97 6.17 -7.48
CA PRO A 66 -22.06 5.84 -8.39
C PRO A 66 -21.86 6.48 -9.76
N LYS A 67 -22.33 5.80 -10.81
CA LYS A 67 -22.34 6.36 -12.16
C LYS A 67 -23.25 7.58 -12.19
N GLY A 68 -22.78 8.67 -12.80
CA GLY A 68 -23.55 9.90 -12.97
C GLY A 68 -22.96 11.08 -12.20
N ARG A 69 -23.81 12.04 -11.86
CA ARG A 69 -23.38 13.25 -11.16
C ARG A 69 -23.07 12.93 -9.70
N LEU A 70 -21.88 13.29 -9.24
CA LEU A 70 -21.55 13.26 -7.82
C LEU A 70 -22.42 14.26 -7.05
N SER A 71 -22.68 13.98 -5.77
CA SER A 71 -23.27 14.99 -4.89
C SER A 71 -22.29 16.17 -4.75
N PRO A 72 -22.78 17.39 -4.43
CA PRO A 72 -21.90 18.54 -4.22
C PRO A 72 -20.80 18.27 -3.17
N ALA A 73 -21.10 17.48 -2.14
CA ALA A 73 -20.12 17.09 -1.12
C ALA A 73 -19.04 16.14 -1.69
N ALA A 74 -19.44 15.15 -2.49
CA ALA A 74 -18.50 14.23 -3.13
C ALA A 74 -17.62 14.93 -4.17
N GLU A 75 -18.18 15.88 -4.93
CA GLU A 75 -17.41 16.71 -5.86
C GLU A 75 -16.39 17.58 -5.12
N LYS A 76 -16.81 18.24 -4.02
CA LYS A 76 -15.88 19.03 -3.20
C LYS A 76 -14.76 18.16 -2.61
N PHE A 77 -15.09 16.98 -2.12
CA PHE A 77 -14.09 16.01 -1.65
C PHE A 77 -13.11 15.62 -2.76
N TRP A 78 -13.60 15.31 -3.96
CA TRP A 78 -12.76 14.99 -5.12
C TRP A 78 -11.79 16.12 -5.47
N GLN A 79 -12.25 17.37 -5.48
CA GLN A 79 -11.39 18.52 -5.74
C GLN A 79 -10.30 18.65 -4.66
N CYS A 80 -10.66 18.61 -3.38
CA CYS A 80 -9.68 18.66 -2.29
C CYS A 80 -8.68 17.50 -2.34
N ALA A 81 -9.13 16.28 -2.68
CA ALA A 81 -8.26 15.11 -2.79
C ALA A 81 -7.23 15.26 -3.93
N LYS A 82 -7.64 15.80 -5.09
CA LYS A 82 -6.72 16.12 -6.19
C LYS A 82 -5.70 17.16 -5.79
N GLU A 83 -6.13 18.25 -5.17
CA GLU A 83 -5.23 19.32 -4.71
C GLU A 83 -4.20 18.81 -3.71
N ALA A 84 -4.61 17.95 -2.77
CA ALA A 84 -3.70 17.33 -1.81
C ALA A 84 -2.70 16.38 -2.49
N ALA A 85 -3.16 15.62 -3.50
CA ALA A 85 -2.30 14.71 -4.25
C ALA A 85 -1.25 15.44 -5.11
N SER A 86 -1.57 16.62 -5.65
CA SER A 86 -0.65 17.43 -6.45
C SER A 86 0.44 18.16 -5.63
N LYS A 87 0.34 18.16 -4.29
CA LYS A 87 1.33 18.79 -3.39
C LYS A 87 2.43 17.83 -2.90
N LYS A 88 2.41 16.57 -3.36
CA LYS A 88 3.48 15.58 -3.14
C LYS A 88 4.49 15.62 -4.28
#